data_AF-A0A9X2IEE5-F1
#
_entry.id   AF-A0A9X2IEE5-F1
#
_cell.length_a   1.000
_cell.length_b   1.000
_cell.length_c   1.000
_cell.angle_alpha   90.00
_cell.angle_beta   90.00
_cell.angle_gamma   90.00
#
_symmetry.space_group_name_H-M   'P 1'
#
loop_
_entity.id
_entity.type
_entity.pdbx_description
1 polymer ?
#
loop_
_entity_poly.entity_id
_entity_poly.type
_entity_poly.pdbx_seq_one_letter_code
_entity_poly.pdbx_strand_id
1 'polypeptide(L)'
;MSTTAHDAIDEPQDEAVEYDEEALEAALRPTRAGGVLVTVLGALGLLAAFTLAVEKVETLLDPNYVPSCNFNPVLSCGSVMSTDQAALFGFPNPFLGILGFSVVVTVGVVLASGVRLPVWIHWGLALGCTAGLVFIHWLAWQSLYDIKALCPYCMVVWTVTIPLFVWSTLSAARMSSGSRLVHGLWSYRLVIVLAWYLVFIAAIGEAFWSYWSTLL
;
A
#
# COMPACT_ATOMS: atom_id res chain seq x y z
N MET A 1 -22.65 -68.15 36.55
CA MET A 1 -23.30 -66.86 36.89
C MET A 1 -22.26 -65.95 37.51
N SER A 2 -21.63 -65.10 36.70
CA SER A 2 -20.94 -63.90 37.16
C SER A 2 -21.05 -62.91 36.01
N THR A 3 -21.96 -61.95 36.16
CA THR A 3 -22.34 -61.01 35.11
C THR A 3 -21.54 -59.73 35.30
N THR A 4 -20.95 -59.30 34.19
CA THR A 4 -20.24 -58.07 33.89
C THR A 4 -20.66 -56.82 34.68
N ALA A 5 -19.71 -56.22 35.39
CA ALA A 5 -19.69 -54.77 35.61
C ALA A 5 -18.87 -54.17 34.45
N HIS A 6 -19.56 -53.75 33.40
CA HIS A 6 -18.97 -52.94 32.34
C HIS A 6 -19.13 -51.49 32.81
N ASP A 7 -18.07 -50.94 33.38
CA ASP A 7 -18.00 -49.53 33.72
C ASP A 7 -18.24 -48.71 32.45
N ALA A 8 -19.34 -47.97 32.44
CA ALA A 8 -19.61 -46.94 31.46
C ALA A 8 -18.61 -45.81 31.70
N ILE A 9 -17.54 -45.80 30.91
CA ILE A 9 -16.69 -44.64 30.73
C ILE A 9 -17.55 -43.64 29.94
N ASP A 10 -18.06 -42.63 30.65
CA ASP A 10 -18.67 -41.44 30.07
C ASP A 10 -17.57 -40.73 29.26
N GLU A 11 -17.67 -40.81 27.94
CA GLU A 11 -16.79 -40.13 27.00
C GLU A 11 -17.06 -38.62 27.15
N PRO A 12 -16.08 -37.80 27.56
CA PRO A 12 -16.30 -36.38 27.68
C PRO A 12 -16.62 -35.87 26.28
N GLN A 13 -17.83 -35.32 26.12
CA GLN A 13 -18.26 -34.66 24.90
C GLN A 13 -17.17 -33.66 24.49
N ASP A 14 -16.66 -33.85 23.27
CA ASP A 14 -15.67 -33.01 22.57
C ASP A 14 -16.26 -31.61 22.31
N GLU A 15 -16.59 -30.89 23.38
CA GLU A 15 -17.08 -29.50 23.39
C GLU A 15 -15.89 -28.53 23.56
N ALA A 16 -14.73 -28.92 23.03
CA ALA A 16 -13.52 -28.13 23.02
C ALA A 16 -13.33 -27.53 21.61
N VAL A 17 -13.62 -26.23 21.51
CA VAL A 17 -13.11 -25.31 20.48
C VAL A 17 -13.90 -25.25 19.15
N GLU A 18 -15.23 -25.12 19.23
CA GLU A 18 -15.95 -24.19 18.31
C GLU A 18 -15.72 -22.74 18.80
N TYR A 19 -14.45 -22.37 19.02
CA TYR A 19 -14.07 -21.02 19.40
C TYR A 19 -14.15 -20.17 18.15
N ASP A 20 -15.22 -19.37 18.06
CA ASP A 20 -15.24 -18.14 17.27
C ASP A 20 -14.84 -18.35 15.80
N GLU A 21 -14.94 -19.55 15.21
CA GLU A 21 -14.40 -19.77 13.87
C GLU A 21 -15.27 -19.05 12.83
N GLU A 22 -16.59 -19.05 13.01
CA GLU A 22 -17.54 -18.27 12.21
C GLU A 22 -17.42 -16.75 12.43
N ALA A 23 -17.15 -16.29 13.65
CA ALA A 23 -17.03 -14.85 13.93
C ALA A 23 -15.61 -14.31 13.69
N LEU A 24 -14.59 -15.17 13.75
CA LEU A 24 -13.26 -15.01 13.18
C LEU A 24 -13.35 -14.95 11.66
N GLU A 25 -14.00 -15.90 11.00
CA GLU A 25 -14.29 -15.84 9.56
C GLU A 25 -15.07 -14.58 9.20
N ALA A 26 -16.09 -14.19 9.97
CA ALA A 26 -16.84 -12.97 9.75
C ALA A 26 -15.98 -11.71 9.93
N ALA A 27 -15.06 -11.70 10.90
CA ALA A 27 -14.10 -10.63 11.13
C ALA A 27 -12.96 -10.61 10.11
N LEU A 28 -12.66 -11.74 9.45
CA LEU A 28 -11.66 -11.94 8.41
C LEU A 28 -12.20 -11.65 7.00
N ARG A 29 -13.52 -11.55 6.83
CA ARG A 29 -14.17 -11.31 5.52
C ARG A 29 -13.74 -9.96 4.92
N PRO A 30 -13.27 -9.94 3.65
CA PRO A 30 -13.10 -8.70 2.91
C PRO A 30 -14.44 -7.95 2.86
N THR A 31 -14.50 -6.81 3.54
CA THR A 31 -15.71 -6.01 3.58
C THR A 31 -15.80 -5.17 2.31
N ARG A 32 -17.03 -4.84 1.89
CA ARG A 32 -17.27 -3.85 0.82
C ARG A 32 -16.54 -2.54 1.12
N ALA A 33 -16.48 -2.14 2.40
CA ALA A 33 -15.72 -0.97 2.85
C ALA A 33 -14.21 -1.09 2.56
N GLY A 34 -13.61 -2.28 2.75
CA GLY A 34 -12.22 -2.54 2.36
C GLY A 34 -12.01 -2.43 0.84
N GLY A 35 -12.94 -2.94 0.04
CA GLY A 35 -12.92 -2.77 -1.42
C GLY A 35 -13.00 -1.31 -1.86
N VAL A 36 -13.89 -0.52 -1.23
CA VAL A 36 -14.00 0.93 -1.49
C VAL A 36 -12.70 1.65 -1.11
N LEU A 37 -12.11 1.33 0.03
CA LEU A 37 -10.83 1.91 0.45
C LEU A 37 -9.72 1.64 -0.59
N VAL A 38 -9.56 0.38 -1.01
CA VAL A 38 -8.57 -0.01 -2.03
C VAL A 38 -8.83 0.71 -3.34
N THR A 39 -10.10 0.86 -3.73
CA THR A 39 -10.51 1.60 -4.94
C THR A 39 -10.10 3.07 -4.86
N VAL A 40 -10.42 3.74 -3.76
CA VAL A 40 -10.12 5.18 -3.58
C VAL A 40 -8.62 5.42 -3.56
N LEU A 41 -7.87 4.64 -2.79
CA LEU A 41 -6.41 4.75 -2.75
C LEU A 41 -5.78 4.45 -4.11
N GLY A 42 -6.26 3.41 -4.79
CA GLY A 42 -5.83 3.06 -6.15
C GLY A 42 -6.13 4.18 -7.16
N ALA A 43 -7.31 4.80 -7.07
CA ALA A 43 -7.72 5.85 -7.99
C ALA A 43 -6.89 7.13 -7.79
N LEU A 44 -6.59 7.49 -6.54
CA LEU A 44 -5.69 8.60 -6.22
C LEU A 44 -4.27 8.35 -6.74
N GLY A 45 -3.75 7.12 -6.56
CA GLY A 45 -2.46 6.72 -7.10
C GLY A 45 -2.43 6.73 -8.63
N LEU A 46 -3.49 6.24 -9.27
CA LEU A 46 -3.65 6.24 -10.73
C LEU A 46 -3.70 7.67 -11.27
N LEU A 47 -4.47 8.56 -10.65
CA LEU A 47 -4.56 9.96 -11.05
C LEU A 47 -3.20 10.66 -10.94
N ALA A 48 -2.48 10.45 -9.83
CA ALA A 48 -1.15 11.02 -9.64
C ALA A 48 -0.14 10.47 -10.66
N ALA A 49 -0.13 9.15 -10.89
CA ALA A 49 0.76 8.51 -11.87
C ALA A 49 0.45 8.95 -13.31
N PHE A 50 -0.84 9.05 -13.66
CA PHE A 50 -1.27 9.54 -14.96
C PHE A 50 -0.86 10.98 -15.19
N THR A 51 -1.11 11.85 -14.21
CA THR A 51 -0.70 13.27 -14.29
C THR A 51 0.82 13.37 -14.44
N LEU A 52 1.58 12.63 -13.63
CA LEU A 52 3.04 12.61 -13.72
C LEU A 52 3.56 12.08 -15.08
N ALA A 53 2.83 11.15 -15.71
CA ALA A 53 3.14 10.68 -17.06
C ALA A 53 2.90 11.77 -18.11
N VAL A 54 1.79 12.51 -18.01
CA VAL A 54 1.49 13.65 -18.89
C VAL A 54 2.57 14.73 -18.74
N GLU A 55 2.89 15.13 -17.51
CA GLU A 55 3.96 16.10 -17.23
C GLU A 55 5.30 15.67 -17.83
N LYS A 56 5.61 14.36 -17.80
CA LYS A 56 6.84 13.82 -18.39
C LYS A 56 6.83 13.95 -19.90
N VAL A 57 5.71 13.62 -20.53
CA VAL A 57 5.57 13.70 -21.98
C VAL A 57 5.69 15.14 -22.46
N GLU A 58 5.01 16.09 -21.81
CA GLU A 58 5.10 17.52 -22.16
C GLU A 58 6.54 18.04 -22.02
N THR A 59 7.24 17.66 -20.94
CA THR A 59 8.65 18.02 -20.74
C THR A 59 9.57 17.43 -21.82
N LEU A 60 9.23 16.26 -22.38
CA LEU A 60 9.99 15.65 -23.47
C LEU A 60 9.68 16.31 -24.83
N LEU A 61 8.50 16.90 -25.00
CA LEU A 61 8.09 17.59 -26.22
C LEU A 61 8.62 19.03 -26.28
N ASP A 62 8.58 19.75 -25.16
CA ASP A 62 9.11 21.11 -25.03
C ASP A 62 10.07 21.21 -23.83
N PRO A 63 11.38 21.40 -24.06
CA PRO A 63 12.37 21.59 -23.01
C PRO A 63 12.11 22.81 -22.11
N ASN A 64 11.29 23.77 -22.54
CA ASN A 64 10.93 24.96 -21.77
C ASN A 64 9.62 24.78 -20.98
N TYR A 65 8.96 23.64 -21.09
CA TYR A 65 7.75 23.34 -20.34
C TYR A 65 8.04 23.30 -18.84
N VAL A 66 7.20 23.99 -18.06
CA VAL A 66 7.30 24.03 -16.60
C VAL A 66 6.19 23.16 -16.01
N PRO A 67 6.52 22.04 -15.35
CA PRO A 67 5.51 21.15 -14.79
C PRO A 67 4.61 21.81 -13.75
N SER A 68 3.34 21.42 -13.68
CA SER A 68 2.36 22.00 -12.74
C SER A 68 2.73 21.86 -11.26
N CYS A 69 3.58 20.87 -10.96
CA CYS A 69 4.06 20.55 -9.63
C CYS A 69 5.48 21.06 -9.35
N ASN A 70 5.93 22.07 -10.09
CA ASN A 70 7.18 22.79 -9.87
C ASN A 70 6.90 24.12 -9.15
N PHE A 71 6.94 24.10 -7.81
CA PHE A 71 6.59 25.26 -6.98
C PHE A 71 7.81 26.05 -6.50
N ASN A 72 8.85 25.33 -6.10
CA ASN A 72 10.09 25.91 -5.57
C ASN A 72 11.26 24.90 -5.74
N PRO A 73 12.51 25.28 -5.45
CA PRO A 73 13.66 24.40 -5.67
C PRO A 73 13.60 23.06 -4.93
N VAL A 74 12.92 23.01 -3.77
CA VAL A 74 12.70 21.78 -3.00
C VAL A 74 11.51 21.00 -3.54
N LEU A 75 10.39 21.64 -3.82
CA LEU A 75 9.17 21.04 -4.37
C LEU A 75 9.14 21.19 -5.89
N SER A 76 9.96 20.39 -6.58
CA SER A 76 10.15 20.44 -8.02
C SER A 76 10.06 19.06 -8.66
N CYS A 77 9.02 18.84 -9.46
CA CYS A 77 8.92 17.66 -10.30
C CYS A 77 9.99 17.62 -11.39
N GLY A 78 10.35 18.78 -11.96
CA GLY A 78 11.28 18.88 -13.09
C GLY A 78 12.65 18.29 -12.76
N SER A 79 13.22 18.67 -11.61
CA SER A 79 14.53 18.17 -11.16
C SER A 79 14.54 16.67 -10.88
N VAL A 80 13.43 16.12 -10.37
CA VAL A 80 13.29 14.68 -10.12
C VAL A 80 13.11 13.92 -11.44
N MET A 81 12.34 14.46 -12.37
CA MET A 81 12.01 13.79 -13.62
C MET A 81 13.13 13.83 -14.66
N SER A 82 14.09 14.73 -14.53
CA SER A 82 15.26 14.82 -15.41
C SER A 82 16.35 13.80 -15.10
N THR A 83 16.22 13.00 -14.05
CA THR A 83 17.26 12.04 -13.64
C THR A 83 17.07 10.67 -14.30
N ASP A 84 18.15 9.90 -14.38
CA ASP A 84 18.11 8.53 -14.93
C ASP A 84 17.24 7.60 -14.09
N GLN A 85 17.17 7.83 -12.78
CA GLN A 85 16.32 7.10 -11.85
C GLN A 85 14.83 7.26 -12.17
N ALA A 86 14.43 8.29 -12.91
CA ALA A 86 13.06 8.51 -13.35
C ALA A 86 12.62 7.58 -14.50
N ALA A 87 13.52 6.75 -15.03
CA ALA A 87 13.23 5.73 -16.04
C ALA A 87 13.82 4.36 -15.65
N LEU A 88 12.94 3.41 -15.34
CA LEU A 88 13.29 2.01 -15.11
C LEU A 88 12.93 1.20 -16.35
N PHE A 89 13.76 0.21 -16.71
CA PHE A 89 13.57 -0.64 -17.90
C PHE A 89 13.52 0.12 -19.24
N GLY A 90 14.07 1.34 -19.30
CA GLY A 90 14.14 2.15 -20.51
C GLY A 90 12.90 2.99 -20.80
N PHE A 91 11.92 3.06 -19.90
CA PHE A 91 10.76 3.93 -20.03
C PHE A 91 10.46 4.68 -18.72
N PRO A 92 9.74 5.82 -18.78
CA PRO A 92 9.45 6.60 -17.59
C PRO A 92 8.66 5.83 -16.52
N ASN A 93 9.10 5.93 -15.26
CA ASN A 93 8.45 5.29 -14.11
C ASN A 93 6.94 5.56 -13.96
N PRO A 94 6.39 6.75 -14.31
CA PRO A 94 4.95 6.99 -14.20
C PRO A 94 4.09 5.95 -14.92
N PHE A 95 4.58 5.34 -16.00
CA PHE A 95 3.87 4.27 -16.70
C PHE A 95 3.74 2.98 -15.87
N LEU A 96 4.76 2.63 -15.07
CA LEU A 96 4.64 1.53 -14.11
C LEU A 96 3.56 1.81 -13.08
N GLY A 97 3.47 3.06 -12.63
CA GLY A 97 2.42 3.52 -11.73
C GLY A 97 1.03 3.36 -12.34
N ILE A 98 0.82 3.80 -13.59
CA ILE A 98 -0.45 3.64 -14.30
C ILE A 98 -0.86 2.17 -14.37
N LEU A 99 0.05 1.27 -14.77
CA LEU A 99 -0.24 -0.16 -14.86
C LEU A 99 -0.59 -0.76 -13.50
N GLY A 100 0.25 -0.51 -12.49
CA GLY A 100 0.06 -1.05 -11.14
C GLY A 100 -1.24 -0.56 -10.50
N PHE A 101 -1.49 0.75 -10.50
CA PHE A 101 -2.70 1.31 -9.90
C PHE A 101 -3.97 0.97 -10.67
N SER A 102 -3.91 0.77 -12.00
CA SER A 102 -5.07 0.29 -12.76
C SER A 102 -5.52 -1.10 -12.29
N VAL A 103 -4.56 -2.00 -12.01
CA VAL A 103 -4.86 -3.32 -11.43
C VAL A 103 -5.45 -3.16 -10.02
N VAL A 104 -4.86 -2.31 -9.17
CA VAL A 104 -5.37 -2.05 -7.81
C VAL A 104 -6.82 -1.53 -7.84
N VAL A 105 -7.12 -0.55 -8.70
CA VAL A 105 -8.48 -0.01 -8.88
C VAL A 105 -9.43 -1.10 -9.33
N THR A 106 -9.04 -1.89 -10.32
CA THR A 106 -9.87 -2.98 -10.84
C THR A 106 -10.22 -3.99 -9.75
N VAL A 107 -9.22 -4.48 -9.01
CA VAL A 107 -9.43 -5.40 -7.88
C VAL A 107 -10.27 -4.74 -6.78
N GLY A 108 -10.01 -3.47 -6.47
CA GLY A 108 -10.77 -2.69 -5.50
C GLY A 108 -12.25 -2.61 -5.85
N VAL A 109 -12.60 -2.28 -7.09
CA VAL A 109 -13.99 -2.17 -7.56
C VAL A 109 -14.71 -3.52 -7.46
N VAL A 110 -14.04 -4.60 -7.88
CA VAL A 110 -14.59 -5.95 -7.77
C VAL A 110 -14.86 -6.31 -6.30
N LEU A 111 -13.92 -6.04 -5.38
CA LEU A 111 -14.15 -6.23 -3.94
C LEU A 111 -15.28 -5.33 -3.40
N ALA A 112 -15.35 -4.07 -3.83
CA ALA A 112 -16.38 -3.11 -3.40
C ALA A 112 -17.80 -3.56 -3.81
N SER A 113 -17.92 -4.22 -4.97
CA SER A 113 -19.18 -4.81 -5.43
C SER A 113 -19.66 -6.00 -4.57
N GLY A 114 -18.79 -6.53 -3.69
CA GLY A 114 -19.07 -7.68 -2.84
C GLY A 114 -18.75 -9.03 -3.50
N VAL A 115 -18.08 -9.03 -4.65
CA VAL A 115 -17.57 -10.25 -5.29
C VAL A 115 -16.46 -10.84 -4.43
N ARG A 116 -16.55 -12.16 -4.21
CA ARG A 116 -15.55 -12.92 -3.47
C ARG A 116 -14.44 -13.33 -4.43
N LEU A 117 -13.24 -12.85 -4.18
CA LEU A 117 -12.05 -13.22 -4.94
C LEU A 117 -11.32 -14.37 -4.24
N PRO A 118 -10.73 -15.30 -5.00
CA PRO A 118 -9.90 -16.36 -4.43
C PRO A 118 -8.65 -15.79 -3.73
N VAL A 119 -8.16 -16.51 -2.71
CA VAL A 119 -7.03 -16.11 -1.85
C VAL A 119 -5.77 -15.73 -2.65
N TRP A 120 -5.52 -16.38 -3.78
CA TRP A 120 -4.35 -16.07 -4.63
C TRP A 120 -4.39 -14.66 -5.21
N ILE A 121 -5.57 -14.07 -5.46
CA ILE A 121 -5.68 -12.68 -5.94
C ILE A 121 -5.30 -11.71 -4.83
N HIS A 122 -5.66 -12.01 -3.57
CA HIS A 122 -5.24 -11.21 -2.43
C HIS A 122 -3.73 -11.25 -2.23
N TRP A 123 -3.10 -12.42 -2.38
CA TRP A 123 -1.64 -12.52 -2.38
C TRP A 123 -0.99 -11.83 -3.58
N GLY A 124 -1.56 -11.94 -4.78
CA GLY A 124 -1.09 -11.23 -5.96
C GLY A 124 -1.12 -9.70 -5.75
N LEU A 125 -2.20 -9.19 -5.18
CA LEU A 125 -2.32 -7.77 -4.81
C LEU A 125 -1.27 -7.38 -3.75
N ALA A 126 -1.10 -8.19 -2.70
CA ALA A 126 -0.10 -7.94 -1.66
C ALA A 126 1.33 -7.93 -2.22
N LEU A 127 1.68 -8.87 -3.11
CA LEU A 127 2.97 -8.93 -3.78
C LEU A 127 3.20 -7.70 -4.67
N GLY A 128 2.19 -7.31 -5.47
CA GLY A 128 2.25 -6.11 -6.28
C GLY A 128 2.45 -4.84 -5.45
N CYS A 129 1.67 -4.68 -4.36
CA CYS A 129 1.83 -3.57 -3.43
C CYS A 129 3.19 -3.58 -2.71
N THR A 130 3.74 -4.77 -2.41
CA THR A 130 5.08 -4.91 -1.81
C THR A 130 6.17 -4.46 -2.78
N ALA A 131 6.10 -4.89 -4.04
CA ALA A 131 7.02 -4.45 -5.07
C ALA A 131 6.94 -2.92 -5.28
N GLY A 132 5.72 -2.38 -5.33
CA GLY A 132 5.49 -0.93 -5.39
C GLY A 132 6.07 -0.21 -4.17
N LEU A 133 5.85 -0.74 -2.96
CA LEU A 133 6.37 -0.19 -1.71
C LEU A 133 7.91 -0.11 -1.73
N VAL A 134 8.60 -1.19 -2.09
CA VAL A 134 10.06 -1.21 -2.18
C VAL A 134 10.54 -0.18 -3.20
N PHE A 135 9.88 -0.12 -4.35
CA PHE A 135 10.24 0.81 -5.40
C PHE A 135 10.09 2.28 -4.98
N ILE A 136 8.98 2.64 -4.31
CA ILE A 136 8.79 4.02 -3.84
C ILE A 136 9.79 4.41 -2.75
N HIS A 137 10.21 3.48 -1.88
CA HIS A 137 11.20 3.77 -0.84
C HIS A 137 12.56 4.05 -1.46
N TRP A 138 12.94 3.27 -2.48
CA TRP A 138 14.15 3.52 -3.23
C TRP A 138 14.11 4.89 -3.94
N LEU A 139 13.01 5.22 -4.63
CA LEU A 139 12.84 6.54 -5.27
C LEU A 139 12.80 7.69 -4.26
N ALA A 140 12.20 7.49 -3.09
CA ALA A 140 12.17 8.48 -2.02
C ALA A 140 13.59 8.75 -1.49
N TRP A 141 14.38 7.71 -1.27
CA TRP A 141 15.78 7.85 -0.88
C TRP A 141 16.57 8.66 -1.91
N GLN A 142 16.46 8.33 -3.20
CA GLN A 142 17.11 9.07 -4.28
C GLN A 142 16.67 10.55 -4.28
N SER A 143 15.37 10.80 -4.12
CA SER A 143 14.81 12.16 -4.11
C SER A 143 15.34 13.00 -2.94
N LEU A 144 15.37 12.43 -1.73
CA LEU A 144 15.77 13.12 -0.51
C LEU A 144 17.28 13.36 -0.42
N TYR A 145 18.08 12.34 -0.72
CA TYR A 145 19.50 12.35 -0.37
C TYR A 145 20.43 12.61 -1.55
N ASP A 146 20.03 12.23 -2.77
CA ASP A 146 20.84 12.40 -3.97
C ASP A 146 20.39 13.62 -4.80
N ILE A 147 19.10 13.70 -5.13
CA ILE A 147 18.55 14.76 -6.00
C ILE A 147 18.30 16.06 -5.22
N LYS A 148 18.03 15.94 -3.91
CA LYS A 148 17.67 17.07 -3.02
C LYS A 148 16.44 17.83 -3.54
N ALA A 149 15.44 17.10 -4.04
CA ALA A 149 14.16 17.65 -4.46
C ALA A 149 13.03 16.63 -4.30
N LEU A 150 11.81 17.12 -4.14
CA LEU A 150 10.59 16.38 -3.85
C LEU A 150 9.53 16.70 -4.89
N CYS A 151 8.92 15.66 -5.43
CA CYS A 151 7.81 15.77 -6.37
C CYS A 151 6.47 15.59 -5.62
N PRO A 152 5.56 16.59 -5.62
CA PRO A 152 4.24 16.48 -4.99
C PRO A 152 3.41 15.27 -5.47
N TYR A 153 3.40 14.97 -6.77
CA TYR A 153 2.67 13.80 -7.27
C TYR A 153 3.32 12.47 -6.84
N CYS A 154 4.65 12.40 -6.77
CA CYS A 154 5.34 11.23 -6.20
C CYS A 154 4.98 11.04 -4.72
N MET A 155 4.91 12.13 -3.95
CA MET A 155 4.48 12.05 -2.55
C MET A 155 3.07 11.49 -2.42
N VAL A 156 2.12 11.89 -3.28
CA VAL A 156 0.78 11.27 -3.33
C VAL A 156 0.87 9.76 -3.58
N VAL A 157 1.67 9.34 -4.56
CA VAL A 157 1.91 7.91 -4.85
C VAL A 157 2.45 7.18 -3.61
N TRP A 158 3.40 7.76 -2.89
CA TRP A 158 3.95 7.15 -1.67
C TRP A 158 2.90 7.07 -0.57
N THR A 159 2.15 8.15 -0.37
CA THR A 159 1.08 8.24 0.62
C THR A 159 0.03 7.17 0.42
N VAL A 160 -0.40 6.88 -0.81
CA VAL A 160 -1.45 5.87 -1.05
C VAL A 160 -0.91 4.44 -1.09
N THR A 161 0.34 4.24 -1.50
CA THR A 161 0.95 2.90 -1.61
C THR A 161 1.17 2.25 -0.24
N ILE A 162 1.56 3.03 0.78
CA ILE A 162 1.78 2.52 2.15
C ILE A 162 0.51 1.85 2.73
N PRO A 163 -0.66 2.52 2.81
CA PRO A 163 -1.88 1.91 3.32
C PRO A 163 -2.38 0.78 2.40
N LEU A 164 -2.19 0.87 1.08
CA LEU A 164 -2.49 -0.24 0.16
C LEU A 164 -1.68 -1.49 0.50
N PHE A 165 -0.37 -1.36 0.74
CA PHE A 165 0.50 -2.46 1.16
C PHE A 165 0.06 -3.05 2.50
N VAL A 166 -0.14 -2.22 3.52
CA VAL A 166 -0.56 -2.69 4.85
C VAL A 166 -1.90 -3.42 4.75
N TRP A 167 -2.87 -2.85 4.04
CA TRP A 167 -4.20 -3.44 3.92
C TRP A 167 -4.19 -4.75 3.12
N SER A 168 -3.57 -4.75 1.94
CA SER A 168 -3.53 -5.94 1.07
C SER A 168 -2.79 -7.10 1.72
N THR A 169 -1.62 -6.83 2.32
CA THR A 169 -0.78 -7.85 2.96
C THR A 169 -1.46 -8.44 4.19
N LEU A 170 -2.00 -7.60 5.07
CA LEU A 170 -2.68 -8.11 6.26
C LEU A 170 -3.99 -8.82 5.90
N SER A 171 -4.72 -8.37 4.87
CA SER A 171 -5.91 -9.08 4.38
C SER A 171 -5.56 -10.47 3.84
N ALA A 172 -4.52 -10.59 3.01
CA ALA A 172 -4.07 -11.87 2.48
C ALA A 172 -3.56 -12.82 3.59
N ALA A 173 -2.81 -12.28 4.55
CA ALA A 173 -2.32 -13.04 5.70
C ALA A 173 -3.46 -13.54 6.59
N ARG A 174 -4.46 -12.68 6.84
CA ARG A 174 -5.68 -13.01 7.60
C ARG A 174 -6.46 -14.17 6.97
N MET A 175 -6.62 -14.16 5.66
CA MET A 175 -7.31 -15.23 4.93
C MET A 175 -6.54 -16.55 4.93
N SER A 176 -5.22 -16.52 5.20
CA SER A 176 -4.34 -17.70 5.12
C SER A 176 -3.91 -18.22 6.50
N SER A 177 -4.06 -17.42 7.57
CA SER A 177 -3.54 -17.73 8.90
C SER A 177 -4.41 -17.11 10.00
N GLY A 178 -4.88 -17.96 10.92
CA GLY A 178 -5.58 -17.55 12.15
C GLY A 178 -4.65 -17.08 13.28
N SER A 179 -3.37 -16.79 13.00
CA SER A 179 -2.40 -16.47 14.06
C SER A 179 -2.78 -15.20 14.86
N ARG A 180 -2.50 -15.22 16.18
CA ARG A 180 -2.71 -14.08 17.08
C ARG A 180 -1.91 -12.84 16.65
N LEU A 181 -0.74 -13.05 16.05
CA LEU A 181 0.11 -11.97 15.53
C LEU A 181 -0.61 -11.18 14.42
N VAL A 182 -1.17 -11.88 13.44
CA VAL A 182 -1.87 -11.25 12.31
C VAL A 182 -3.09 -10.46 12.79
N HIS A 183 -3.81 -10.98 13.80
CA HIS A 183 -4.92 -10.26 14.44
C HIS A 183 -4.46 -8.99 15.16
N GLY A 184 -3.36 -9.05 15.91
CA GLY A 184 -2.75 -7.89 16.53
C GLY A 184 -2.36 -6.83 15.51
N LEU A 185 -1.64 -7.22 14.45
CA LEU A 185 -1.22 -6.31 13.37
C LEU A 185 -2.40 -5.67 12.66
N TRP A 186 -3.50 -6.40 12.44
CA TRP A 186 -4.72 -5.83 11.87
C TRP A 186 -5.33 -4.76 12.77
N SER A 187 -5.38 -4.98 14.09
CA SER A 187 -5.90 -3.99 15.03
C SER A 187 -5.04 -2.72 15.07
N TYR A 188 -3.71 -2.86 14.94
CA TYR A 188 -2.77 -1.73 14.92
C TYR A 188 -2.48 -1.18 13.52
N ARG A 189 -3.18 -1.62 12.47
CA ARG A 189 -2.88 -1.24 11.07
C ARG A 189 -2.78 0.26 10.83
N LEU A 190 -3.64 1.06 11.48
CA LEU A 190 -3.60 2.52 11.36
C LEU A 190 -2.36 3.10 12.06
N VAL A 191 -1.98 2.55 13.22
CA VAL A 191 -0.76 2.95 13.93
C VAL A 191 0.48 2.66 13.07
N ILE A 192 0.51 1.52 12.39
CA ILE A 192 1.59 1.17 11.45
C ILE A 192 1.70 2.22 10.34
N VAL A 193 0.58 2.56 9.69
CA VAL A 193 0.54 3.58 8.63
C VAL A 193 0.96 4.95 9.14
N LEU A 194 0.43 5.38 10.29
CA LEU A 194 0.76 6.68 10.89
C LEU A 194 2.24 6.76 11.30
N ALA A 195 2.77 5.71 11.91
CA ALA A 195 4.19 5.63 12.26
C ALA A 195 5.07 5.73 11.00
N TRP A 196 4.66 5.10 9.90
CA TRP A 196 5.38 5.19 8.64
C TRP A 196 5.37 6.61 8.07
N TYR A 197 4.23 7.30 8.11
CA TYR A 197 4.15 8.70 7.69
C TYR A 197 5.00 9.61 8.57
N LEU A 198 5.04 9.37 9.89
CA LEU A 198 5.93 10.11 10.78
C LEU A 198 7.41 9.92 10.40
N VAL A 199 7.81 8.71 10.02
CA VAL A 199 9.18 8.44 9.54
C VAL A 199 9.46 9.22 8.25
N PHE A 200 8.55 9.22 7.26
CA PHE A 200 8.72 10.01 6.05
C PHE A 200 8.79 11.51 6.33
N ILE A 201 7.91 12.04 7.19
CA ILE A 201 7.89 13.45 7.57
C ILE A 201 9.19 13.83 8.28
N ALA A 202 9.68 12.99 9.19
CA ALA A 202 10.95 13.21 9.88
C ALA A 202 12.13 13.20 8.89
N ALA A 203 12.17 12.25 7.95
CA ALA A 203 13.20 12.19 6.92
C ALA A 203 13.18 13.41 5.99
N ILE A 204 12.00 13.87 5.57
CA ILE A 204 11.84 15.10 4.78
C ILE A 204 12.32 16.32 5.59
N GLY A 205 11.92 16.42 6.86
CA GLY A 205 12.31 17.51 7.74
C GLY A 205 13.82 17.58 7.96
N GLU A 206 14.48 16.43 8.12
CA GLU A 206 15.94 16.31 8.26
C GLU A 206 16.65 16.69 6.95
N ALA A 207 16.25 16.10 5.82
CA ALA A 207 16.91 16.30 4.53
C ALA A 207 16.87 17.76 4.04
N PHE A 208 15.82 18.50 4.39
CA PHE A 208 15.58 19.88 3.96
C PHE A 208 15.64 20.92 5.09
N TRP A 209 16.14 20.55 6.27
CA TRP A 209 16.14 21.42 7.45
C TRP A 209 16.73 22.80 7.19
N SER A 210 17.86 22.85 6.47
CA SER A 210 18.56 24.08 6.13
C SER A 210 17.74 25.03 5.26
N TYR A 211 16.86 24.51 4.40
CA TYR A 211 15.95 25.32 3.60
C TYR A 211 14.82 25.88 4.47
N TRP A 212 14.18 25.03 5.28
CA TRP A 212 13.07 25.45 6.13
C TRP A 212 13.50 26.47 7.19
N SER A 213 14.70 26.33 7.75
CA SER A 213 15.22 27.29 8.73
C SER A 213 15.48 28.68 8.16
N THR A 214 15.53 28.86 6.84
CA THR A 214 15.62 30.19 6.21
C THR A 214 14.28 30.90 6.05
N LEU A 215 13.18 30.18 6.22
CA LEU A 215 11.80 30.70 6.10
C LEU A 215 11.16 31.03 7.45
N LEU A 216 11.82 30.67 8.57
CA LEU A 216 11.43 30.99 9.94
C LEU A 216 12.13 32.26 10.41
#